data_AF-A0A9J6FKR9-F1
#
_entry.id   AF-A0A9J6FKR9-F1
#
_cell.length_a   1.000
_cell.length_b   1.000
_cell.length_c   1.000
_cell.angle_alpha   90.00
_cell.angle_beta   90.00
_cell.angle_gamma   90.00
#
_symmetry.space_group_name_H-M   'P 1'
#
loop_
_entity.id
_entity.type
_entity.pdbx_description
1 polymer ?
#
loop_
_entity_poly.entity_id
_entity_poly.type
_entity_poly.pdbx_seq_one_letter_code
_entity_poly.pdbx_strand_id
1 'polypeptide(L)'
;MAASHSAGNIAELLGDMCDEWEIPDDCQKYIVTDNGRNIRAAVRRLPWTERACFAHTLQLAINDAISCTPSIDRLCKKARHIVGHYKHSSSAQRRLEEYQKRTGKIPFV
;
A
#
# COMPACT_ATOMS: atom_id res chain seq x y z
N MET A 1 -13.29 10.06 -19.57
CA MET A 1 -13.17 10.77 -18.28
C MET A 1 -13.01 9.73 -17.21
N ALA A 2 -11.96 9.76 -16.39
CA ALA A 2 -11.82 8.82 -15.29
C ALA A 2 -12.95 9.08 -14.28
N ALA A 3 -13.87 8.14 -14.12
CA ALA A 3 -14.91 8.24 -13.11
C ALA A 3 -14.24 8.39 -11.73
N SER A 4 -14.76 9.29 -10.89
CA SER A 4 -14.29 9.45 -9.51
C SER A 4 -14.30 8.09 -8.81
N HIS A 5 -13.28 7.77 -8.00
CA HIS A 5 -13.23 6.55 -7.17
C HIS A 5 -14.19 6.66 -5.97
N SER A 6 -15.42 7.10 -6.20
CA SER A 6 -16.47 7.18 -5.19
C SER A 6 -16.95 5.77 -4.83
N ALA A 7 -17.52 5.63 -3.65
CA ALA A 7 -18.12 4.36 -3.23
C ALA A 7 -19.25 3.89 -4.16
N GLY A 8 -20.00 4.82 -4.77
CA GLY A 8 -21.07 4.51 -5.72
C GLY A 8 -20.53 3.93 -7.02
N ASN A 9 -19.56 4.62 -7.62
CA ASN A 9 -18.98 4.21 -8.91
C ASN A 9 -18.24 2.88 -8.80
N ILE A 10 -17.58 2.63 -7.67
CA ILE A 10 -16.92 1.34 -7.42
C ILE A 10 -17.97 0.22 -7.29
N ALA A 11 -19.09 0.47 -6.61
CA ALA A 11 -20.14 -0.55 -6.45
C ALA A 11 -20.82 -0.88 -7.78
N GLU A 12 -21.11 0.13 -8.60
CA GLU A 12 -21.65 -0.01 -9.95
C GLU A 12 -20.69 -0.83 -10.84
N LEU A 13 -19.42 -0.44 -10.89
CA LEU A 13 -18.41 -1.16 -11.68
C LEU A 13 -18.23 -2.62 -11.23
N LEU A 14 -18.31 -2.89 -9.93
CA LEU A 14 -18.27 -4.26 -9.41
C LEU A 14 -19.53 -5.07 -9.81
N GLY A 15 -20.69 -4.43 -9.88
CA GLY A 15 -21.93 -5.02 -10.39
C GLY A 15 -21.82 -5.33 -11.88
N ASP A 16 -21.44 -4.33 -12.69
CA ASP A 16 -21.25 -4.46 -14.13
C ASP A 16 -20.27 -5.60 -14.47
N MET A 17 -19.19 -5.75 -13.69
CA MET A 17 -18.25 -6.87 -13.85
C MET A 17 -18.90 -8.24 -13.58
N CYS A 18 -19.82 -8.33 -12.62
CA CYS A 18 -20.54 -9.58 -12.38
C CYS A 18 -21.50 -9.90 -13.51
N ASP A 19 -22.19 -8.88 -14.04
CA ASP A 19 -23.10 -9.02 -15.18
C ASP A 19 -22.34 -9.43 -16.44
N GLU A 20 -21.19 -8.80 -16.71
CA GLU A 20 -20.31 -9.14 -17.84
C GLU A 20 -19.81 -10.59 -17.76
N TRP A 21 -19.54 -11.09 -16.54
CA TRP A 21 -19.08 -12.45 -16.31
C TRP A 21 -20.22 -13.45 -16.07
N GLU A 22 -21.47 -13.01 -16.26
CA GLU A 22 -22.68 -13.82 -16.08
C GLU A 22 -22.74 -14.50 -14.69
N ILE A 23 -22.24 -13.82 -13.64
CA ILE A 23 -22.26 -14.35 -12.27
C ILE A 23 -23.66 -14.18 -11.70
N PRO A 24 -24.38 -15.28 -11.37
CA PRO A 24 -25.75 -15.20 -10.88
C PRO A 24 -25.91 -14.36 -9.62
N ASP A 25 -27.01 -13.62 -9.51
CA ASP A 25 -27.32 -12.78 -8.36
C ASP A 25 -27.54 -13.55 -7.06
N ASP A 26 -28.07 -14.77 -7.16
CA ASP A 26 -28.29 -15.68 -6.03
C ASP A 26 -27.01 -16.35 -5.53
N CYS A 27 -25.91 -16.26 -6.27
CA CYS A 27 -24.61 -16.74 -5.84
C CYS A 27 -24.02 -15.83 -4.75
N GLN A 28 -23.59 -16.42 -3.62
CA GLN A 28 -22.90 -15.69 -2.57
C GLN A 28 -21.51 -15.25 -3.07
N LYS A 29 -21.34 -13.93 -3.24
CA LYS A 29 -20.09 -13.32 -3.66
C LYS A 29 -19.22 -12.94 -2.46
N TYR A 30 -17.90 -13.13 -2.60
CA TYR A 30 -16.88 -12.77 -1.61
C TYR A 30 -15.84 -11.87 -2.27
N ILE A 31 -15.37 -10.85 -1.54
CA ILE A 31 -14.34 -9.93 -2.03
C ILE A 31 -13.29 -9.66 -0.96
N VAL A 32 -12.02 -9.68 -1.36
CA VAL A 32 -10.89 -9.28 -0.52
C VAL A 32 -10.47 -7.87 -0.91
N THR A 33 -10.45 -6.93 0.04
CA THR A 33 -10.09 -5.53 -0.22
C THR A 33 -8.87 -5.11 0.58
N ASP A 34 -8.15 -4.08 0.14
CA ASP A 34 -7.01 -3.49 0.86
C ASP A 34 -7.43 -2.60 2.05
N ASN A 35 -8.68 -2.68 2.49
CA ASN A 35 -9.30 -1.82 3.51
C ASN A 35 -9.41 -0.33 3.13
N GLY A 36 -9.19 0.05 1.87
CA GLY A 36 -9.35 1.43 1.41
C GLY A 36 -10.76 1.98 1.67
N ARG A 37 -10.85 3.23 2.16
CA ARG A 37 -12.13 3.81 2.62
C ARG A 37 -13.26 3.69 1.59
N ASN A 38 -12.99 3.99 0.32
CA ASN A 38 -14.00 4.02 -0.72
C ASN A 38 -14.42 2.61 -1.16
N ILE A 39 -13.48 1.66 -1.27
CA ILE A 39 -13.81 0.26 -1.62
C ILE A 39 -14.59 -0.41 -0.48
N ARG A 40 -14.26 -0.16 0.78
CA ARG A 40 -15.06 -0.64 1.93
C ARG A 40 -16.47 -0.08 1.90
N ALA A 41 -16.61 1.21 1.61
CA ALA A 41 -17.91 1.86 1.51
C ALA A 41 -18.72 1.36 0.30
N ALA A 42 -18.06 1.00 -0.81
CA ALA A 42 -18.68 0.41 -1.99
C ALA A 42 -19.20 -0.99 -1.70
N VAL A 43 -18.37 -1.88 -1.14
CA VAL A 43 -18.75 -3.28 -0.85
C VAL A 43 -19.91 -3.35 0.14
N ARG A 44 -20.01 -2.43 1.10
CA ARG A 44 -21.16 -2.33 2.01
C ARG A 44 -22.49 -2.00 1.34
N ARG A 45 -22.46 -1.49 0.11
CA ARG A 45 -23.66 -1.24 -0.71
C ARG A 45 -24.08 -2.48 -1.51
N LEU A 46 -23.24 -3.51 -1.55
CA LEU A 46 -23.47 -4.74 -2.28
C LEU A 46 -23.85 -5.86 -1.30
N PRO A 47 -24.64 -6.87 -1.72
CA PRO A 47 -24.98 -8.03 -0.89
C PRO A 47 -23.82 -9.04 -0.77
N TRP A 48 -22.58 -8.56 -0.68
CA TRP A 48 -21.36 -9.36 -0.79
C TRP A 48 -20.66 -9.48 0.57
N THR A 49 -19.93 -10.57 0.76
CA THR A 49 -19.13 -10.75 1.97
C THR A 49 -17.74 -10.16 1.79
N GLU A 50 -17.43 -9.10 2.56
CA GLU A 50 -16.10 -8.48 2.62
C GLU A 50 -15.12 -9.30 3.49
N ARG A 51 -13.89 -9.44 3.01
CA ARG A 51 -12.72 -9.83 3.79
C ARG A 51 -11.59 -8.81 3.63
N ALA A 52 -10.88 -8.53 4.71
CA ALA A 52 -9.70 -7.67 4.67
C ALA A 52 -8.51 -8.43 4.07
N CYS A 53 -7.69 -7.74 3.28
CA CYS A 53 -6.43 -8.29 2.78
C CYS A 53 -5.48 -8.56 3.95
N PHE A 54 -5.00 -9.80 4.05
CA PHE A 54 -4.07 -10.22 5.09
C PHE A 54 -2.78 -9.40 5.07
N ALA A 55 -2.16 -9.23 3.89
CA ALA A 55 -0.91 -8.49 3.77
C ALA A 55 -1.05 -7.03 4.22
N HIS A 56 -2.13 -6.36 3.82
CA HIS A 56 -2.40 -4.99 4.27
C HIS A 56 -2.66 -4.93 5.78
N THR A 57 -3.45 -5.87 6.31
CA THR A 57 -3.75 -5.95 7.75
C THR A 57 -2.48 -6.20 8.58
N LEU A 58 -1.58 -7.07 8.12
CA LEU A 58 -0.29 -7.30 8.75
C LEU A 58 0.59 -6.05 8.71
N GLN A 59 0.61 -5.33 7.59
CA GLN A 59 1.36 -4.08 7.47
C GLN A 59 0.84 -3.01 8.43
N LEU A 60 -0.48 -2.93 8.64
CA LEU A 60 -1.08 -2.04 9.65
C LEU A 60 -0.62 -2.42 11.06
N ALA A 61 -0.63 -3.71 11.40
CA ALA A 61 -0.14 -4.19 12.70
C ALA A 61 1.35 -3.88 12.93
N ILE A 62 2.19 -4.03 11.88
CA ILE A 62 3.62 -3.66 11.94
C ILE A 62 3.76 -2.14 12.18
N ASN A 63 3.01 -1.32 11.46
CA ASN A 63 3.06 0.13 11.61
C ASN A 63 2.61 0.58 13.00
N ASP A 64 1.59 -0.07 13.55
CA ASP A 64 1.10 0.17 14.91
C ASP A 64 2.18 -0.21 15.93
N ALA A 65 2.77 -1.41 15.82
CA ALA A 65 3.86 -1.86 16.69
C ALA A 65 5.09 -0.92 16.66
N ILE A 66 5.46 -0.41 15.49
CA ILE A 66 6.52 0.60 15.35
C ILE A 66 6.13 1.89 16.08
N SER A 67 4.90 2.37 15.91
CA SER A 67 4.40 3.61 16.51
C SER A 67 4.31 3.51 18.04
N CYS A 68 3.94 2.35 18.57
CA CYS A 68 3.92 2.04 19.99
C CYS A 68 5.32 1.80 20.60
N THR A 69 6.37 1.72 19.77
CA THR A 69 7.74 1.46 20.22
C THR A 69 8.67 2.64 19.84
N PRO A 70 8.77 3.69 20.68
CA PRO A 70 9.47 4.93 20.32
C PRO A 70 10.93 4.76 19.91
N SER A 71 11.63 3.78 20.47
CA SER A 71 13.03 3.47 20.12
C SER A 71 13.16 2.97 18.68
N ILE A 72 12.24 2.11 18.24
CA ILE A 72 12.19 1.56 16.88
C ILE A 72 11.72 2.62 15.89
N ASP A 73 10.66 3.38 16.19
CA ASP A 73 10.22 4.48 15.33
C ASP A 73 11.36 5.49 15.09
N ARG A 74 12.08 5.89 16.15
CA ARG A 74 13.23 6.78 16.05
C ARG A 74 14.36 6.19 15.19
N LEU A 75 14.64 4.90 15.33
CA LEU A 75 15.63 4.21 14.49
C LEU A 75 15.22 4.24 13.02
N CYS A 76 13.98 3.87 12.72
CA CYS A 76 13.44 3.87 11.36
C CYS A 76 13.44 5.28 10.76
N LYS A 77 13.10 6.32 11.53
CA LYS A 77 13.17 7.72 11.10
C LYS A 77 14.61 8.14 10.75
N LYS A 78 15.59 7.80 11.58
CA LYS A 78 17.02 8.07 11.28
C LYS A 78 17.50 7.36 10.02
N ALA A 79 17.16 6.08 9.87
CA ALA A 79 17.51 5.31 8.68
C ALA A 79 16.89 5.93 7.41
N ARG A 80 15.60 6.27 7.44
CA ARG A 80 14.91 6.97 6.34
C ARG A 80 15.54 8.32 6.03
N HIS A 81 15.93 9.10 7.03
CA HIS A 81 16.59 10.38 6.84
C HIS A 81 17.94 10.23 6.11
N ILE A 82 18.76 9.26 6.52
CA ILE A 82 20.05 8.97 5.86
C ILE A 82 19.80 8.55 4.41
N VAL A 83 18.94 7.56 4.17
CA VAL A 83 18.64 7.08 2.81
C VAL A 83 18.05 8.19 1.95
N GLY A 84 17.12 8.98 2.50
CA GLY A 84 16.51 10.12 1.82
C GLY A 84 17.53 11.18 1.42
N HIS A 85 18.48 11.52 2.29
CA HIS A 85 19.53 12.50 1.98
C HIS A 85 20.33 12.11 0.73
N TYR A 86 20.79 10.85 0.66
CA TYR A 86 21.57 10.37 -0.48
C TYR A 86 20.69 10.18 -1.73
N LYS A 87 19.45 9.73 -1.61
CA LYS A 87 18.53 9.62 -2.76
C LYS A 87 18.18 10.96 -3.39
N HIS A 88 18.02 12.02 -2.58
CA HIS A 88 17.62 13.34 -3.08
C HIS A 88 18.79 14.21 -3.55
N SER A 89 20.01 14.00 -3.03
CA SER A 89 21.17 14.82 -3.38
C SER A 89 22.13 14.05 -4.28
N SER A 90 22.12 14.36 -5.57
CA SER A 90 23.06 13.77 -6.55
C SER A 90 24.52 14.01 -6.17
N SER A 91 24.85 15.14 -5.57
CA SER A 91 26.20 15.45 -5.10
C SER A 91 26.60 14.62 -3.88
N ALA A 92 25.69 14.41 -2.91
CA ALA A 92 25.95 13.53 -1.77
C ALA A 92 26.05 12.07 -2.20
N GLN A 93 25.17 11.62 -3.10
CA GLN A 93 25.21 10.28 -3.70
C GLN A 93 26.54 10.00 -4.38
N ARG A 94 27.01 10.92 -5.25
CA ARG A 94 28.31 10.77 -5.91
C ARG A 94 29.46 10.65 -4.91
N ARG A 95 29.48 11.48 -3.86
CA ARG A 95 30.51 11.39 -2.81
C ARG A 95 30.47 10.06 -2.06
N LEU A 96 29.27 9.52 -1.81
CA LEU A 96 29.10 8.20 -1.19
C LEU A 96 29.63 7.09 -2.09
N GLU A 97 29.31 7.13 -3.38
CA GLU A 97 29.79 6.15 -4.37
C GLU A 97 31.32 6.18 -4.51
N GLU A 98 31.93 7.37 -4.55
CA GLU A 98 33.39 7.53 -4.57
C GLU A 98 34.04 6.92 -3.32
N TYR A 99 33.46 7.17 -2.14
CA TYR A 99 33.95 6.58 -0.89
C TYR A 99 33.80 5.04 -0.89
N GLN A 100 32.69 4.51 -1.40
CA GLN A 100 32.46 3.07 -1.51
C GLN A 100 33.49 2.41 -2.42
N LYS A 101 33.72 2.97 -3.61
CA LYS A 101 34.76 2.51 -4.55
C LYS A 101 36.14 2.49 -3.91
N ARG A 102 36.51 3.56 -3.20
CA ARG A 102 37.82 3.68 -2.54
C ARG A 102 38.00 2.70 -1.36
N THR A 103 36.92 2.26 -0.74
CA THR A 103 36.94 1.32 0.40
C THR A 103 36.61 -0.13 0.01
N GLY A 104 36.53 -0.43 -1.29
CA GLY A 104 36.20 -1.76 -1.80
C GLY A 104 34.76 -2.21 -1.51
N LYS A 105 33.86 -1.28 -1.20
CA LYS A 105 32.43 -1.55 -0.97
C LYS A 105 31.65 -1.40 -2.28
N ILE A 106 30.67 -2.26 -2.48
CA ILE A 106 29.79 -2.22 -3.64
C ILE A 106 28.84 -1.01 -3.50
N PRO A 107 28.75 -0.11 -4.51
CA PRO A 107 27.77 0.96 -4.52
C PRO A 107 26.35 0.42 -4.42
N PHE A 108 25.47 1.15 -3.72
CA PHE A 108 24.05 0.79 -3.69
C PHE A 108 23.46 1.01 -5.09
N VAL A 109 22.84 -0.03 -5.67
CA VAL A 109 22.10 0.03 -6.94
C VAL A 109 20.72 0.64 -6.69
#